data_AF-A0A2H2ZL08-F1
#
_entry.id   AF-A0A2H2ZL08-F1
#
_cell.length_a   1.000
_cell.length_b   1.000
_cell.length_c   1.000
_cell.angle_alpha   90.00
_cell.angle_beta   90.00
_cell.angle_gamma   90.00
#
_symmetry.space_group_name_H-M   'P 1'
#
loop_
_entity.id
_entity.type
_entity.pdbx_description
1 polymer ?
#
loop_
_entity_poly.entity_id
_entity_poly.type
_entity_poly.pdbx_seq_one_letter_code
_entity_poly.pdbx_strand_id
1 'polypeptide(L)'
;MSYSALRGPASERPVTATATAGRPGRPAKPKPINTPFGHAKRRGRPPKAPSPLPWQVYRSLQTSFVAFLCEWSGCRAELHNLDTLRRHIHVVHCRRAPPFICRWGACAQMSASECEFPDVPSLKEHVAEAHLVPFSWHVGDGPRNSGGPVKHPLEDDEVPDYLKDEQGNQVTPSVRDQQVEDFATFKQNRRKLKDLLFQMNENLPSEESDSPVDED
;
A
#
# COMPACT_ATOMS: atom_id res chain seq x y z
N MET A 1 -16.05 -27.49 1.26
CA MET A 1 -15.54 -26.77 2.46
C MET A 1 -16.18 -25.39 2.50
N SER A 2 -16.97 -25.05 3.53
CA SER A 2 -17.82 -23.85 3.54
C SER A 2 -17.10 -22.58 3.98
N TYR A 3 -17.40 -21.46 3.31
CA TYR A 3 -16.88 -20.10 3.54
C TYR A 3 -16.99 -19.59 4.99
N SER A 4 -17.86 -20.20 5.80
CA SER A 4 -18.04 -19.92 7.23
C SER A 4 -16.81 -20.24 8.09
N ALA A 5 -15.93 -21.14 7.64
CA ALA A 5 -14.74 -21.56 8.39
C ALA A 5 -13.57 -20.56 8.36
N LEU A 6 -13.65 -19.50 7.54
CA LEU A 6 -12.59 -18.50 7.37
C LEU A 6 -12.78 -17.25 8.26
N ARG A 7 -13.83 -17.19 9.09
CA ARG A 7 -13.93 -16.13 10.12
C ARG A 7 -13.13 -16.54 11.34
N GLY A 8 -12.06 -15.79 11.63
CA GLY A 8 -11.33 -15.90 12.89
C GLY A 8 -12.23 -15.75 14.12
N PRO A 9 -11.84 -16.31 15.28
CA PRO A 9 -12.67 -16.31 16.48
C PRO A 9 -12.96 -14.89 16.96
N ALA A 10 -14.21 -14.69 17.41
CA ALA A 10 -14.64 -13.43 18.00
C ALA A 10 -13.82 -13.14 19.27
N SER A 11 -13.21 -11.96 19.34
CA SER A 11 -12.53 -11.47 20.54
C SER A 11 -13.54 -11.38 21.70
N GLU A 12 -13.38 -12.26 22.69
CA GLU A 12 -14.10 -12.17 23.95
C GLU A 12 -13.63 -10.93 24.72
N ARG A 13 -14.57 -10.04 25.03
CA ARG A 13 -14.34 -8.90 25.91
C ARG A 13 -14.62 -9.32 27.36
N PRO A 14 -13.75 -8.96 28.32
CA PRO A 14 -13.92 -9.39 29.70
C PRO A 14 -15.13 -8.71 30.34
N VAL A 15 -15.94 -9.54 31.00
CA VAL A 15 -17.11 -9.18 31.78
C VAL A 15 -16.62 -8.68 33.14
N THR A 16 -16.74 -7.38 33.41
CA THR A 16 -16.70 -6.87 34.79
C THR A 16 -18.09 -6.47 35.22
N ALA A 17 -18.65 -7.27 36.12
CA ALA A 17 -19.90 -7.01 36.81
C ALA A 17 -19.70 -5.94 37.89
N THR A 18 -20.48 -4.86 37.85
CA THR A 18 -20.78 -4.05 39.04
C THR A 18 -22.18 -3.45 38.95
N ALA A 19 -23.04 -3.98 39.83
CA ALA A 19 -24.10 -3.35 40.60
C ALA A 19 -25.06 -2.34 39.92
N THR A 20 -26.30 -2.79 39.85
CA THR A 20 -27.55 -2.01 39.91
C THR A 20 -27.49 -0.84 40.88
N ALA A 21 -27.56 0.38 40.34
CA ALA A 21 -28.02 1.57 41.06
C ALA A 21 -29.03 2.32 40.18
N GLY A 22 -30.31 2.17 40.52
CA GLY A 22 -31.41 2.84 39.82
C GLY A 22 -31.28 4.36 39.97
N ARG A 23 -31.32 5.08 38.84
CA ARG A 23 -31.53 6.53 38.85
C ARG A 23 -33.00 6.82 39.18
N PRO A 24 -33.30 7.77 40.09
CA PRO A 24 -34.67 8.13 40.39
C PRO A 24 -35.33 8.73 39.15
N GLY A 25 -36.54 8.26 38.87
CA GLY A 25 -37.35 8.68 37.72
C GLY A 25 -37.62 10.19 37.76
N ARG A 26 -37.31 10.86 36.65
CA ARG A 26 -37.72 12.24 36.44
C ARG A 26 -39.23 12.23 36.09
N PRO A 27 -40.07 13.09 36.71
CA PRO A 27 -41.50 13.10 36.42
C PRO A 27 -41.75 13.41 34.94
N ALA A 28 -42.62 12.62 34.32
CA ALA A 28 -43.04 12.81 32.95
C ALA A 28 -43.84 14.11 32.84
N LYS A 29 -43.30 15.11 32.13
CA LYS A 29 -44.09 16.29 31.73
C LYS A 29 -45.12 15.88 30.67
N PRO A 30 -46.37 16.37 30.74
CA PRO A 30 -47.38 16.06 29.73
C PRO A 30 -47.00 16.68 28.39
N LYS A 31 -47.25 15.93 27.31
CA LYS A 31 -47.00 16.33 25.92
C LYS A 31 -48.02 17.41 25.53
N PRO A 32 -47.62 18.54 24.92
CA PRO A 32 -48.59 19.35 24.19
C PRO A 32 -48.93 18.63 22.88
N ILE A 33 -50.18 18.19 22.80
CA ILE A 33 -50.85 17.84 21.54
C ILE A 33 -51.12 19.17 20.85
N ASN A 34 -50.39 19.48 19.78
CA ASN A 34 -50.88 20.15 18.55
C ASN A 34 -49.73 20.73 17.71
N THR A 35 -49.36 20.02 16.64
CA THR A 35 -48.93 20.63 15.37
C THR A 35 -49.33 19.67 14.24
N PRO A 36 -50.21 20.07 13.30
CA PRO A 36 -50.49 19.29 12.10
C PRO A 36 -49.36 19.53 11.09
N PHE A 37 -48.92 18.47 10.42
CA PHE A 37 -47.86 18.42 9.40
C PHE A 37 -46.41 18.53 9.90
N GLY A 38 -45.73 17.38 9.85
CA GLY A 38 -44.28 17.27 9.99
C GLY A 38 -43.88 16.28 11.07
N HIS A 39 -43.43 15.10 10.66
CA HIS A 39 -42.79 14.14 11.56
C HIS A 39 -41.64 14.84 12.30
N ALA A 40 -41.73 14.90 13.63
CA ALA A 40 -40.68 15.46 14.47
C ALA A 40 -39.36 14.73 14.19
N LYS A 41 -38.41 15.41 13.53
CA LYS A 41 -37.07 14.87 13.29
C LYS A 41 -36.45 14.52 14.65
N ARG A 42 -36.12 13.24 14.86
CA ARG A 42 -35.36 12.79 16.04
C ARG A 42 -34.12 13.67 16.15
N ARG A 43 -33.90 14.32 17.30
CA ARG A 43 -32.65 15.04 17.60
C ARG A 43 -31.52 14.01 17.62
N GLY A 44 -30.96 13.76 16.44
CA GLY A 44 -29.82 12.87 16.21
C GLY A 44 -28.52 13.64 16.29
N ARG A 45 -27.43 12.90 16.54
CA ARG A 45 -26.04 13.38 16.58
C ARG A 45 -25.77 14.38 15.45
N PRO A 46 -25.06 15.50 15.71
CA PRO A 46 -24.68 16.43 14.66
C PRO A 46 -23.99 15.68 13.50
N PRO A 47 -24.19 16.13 12.25
CA PRO A 47 -23.58 15.50 11.09
C PRO A 47 -22.08 15.38 11.31
N LYS A 48 -21.53 14.20 10.97
CA LYS A 48 -20.07 14.00 11.00
C LYS A 48 -19.44 15.04 10.07
N ALA A 49 -18.36 15.65 10.54
CA ALA A 49 -17.54 16.50 9.69
C ALA A 49 -17.17 15.75 8.40
N PRO A 50 -17.10 16.45 7.25
CA PRO A 50 -16.66 15.84 6.01
C PRO A 50 -15.27 15.21 6.21
N SER A 51 -15.06 14.03 5.65
CA SER A 51 -13.73 13.41 5.66
C SER A 51 -12.74 14.30 4.92
N PRO A 52 -11.47 14.36 5.37
CA PRO A 52 -10.44 15.09 4.65
C PRO A 52 -10.30 14.57 3.22
N LEU A 53 -9.98 15.48 2.29
CA LEU A 53 -9.71 15.12 0.91
C LEU A 53 -8.44 14.25 0.82
N PRO A 54 -8.30 13.35 -0.18
CA PRO A 54 -7.12 12.48 -0.30
C PRO A 54 -5.78 13.21 -0.25
N TRP A 55 -5.68 14.40 -0.85
CA TRP A 55 -4.45 15.21 -0.82
C TRP A 55 -4.12 15.78 0.56
N GLN A 56 -5.13 16.09 1.37
CA GLN A 56 -4.95 16.56 2.75
C GLN A 56 -4.45 15.42 3.63
N VAL A 57 -4.97 14.21 3.41
CA VAL A 57 -4.46 12.99 4.05
C VAL A 57 -3.00 12.78 3.65
N TYR A 58 -2.68 12.80 2.35
CA TYR A 58 -1.30 12.64 1.86
C TYR A 58 -0.32 13.63 2.49
N ARG A 59 -0.67 14.92 2.53
CA ARG A 59 0.20 15.97 3.11
C ARG A 59 0.33 15.88 4.64
N SER A 60 -0.63 15.25 5.31
CA SER A 60 -0.58 15.01 6.76
C SER A 60 0.28 13.80 7.15
N LEU A 61 0.67 12.96 6.19
CA LEU A 61 1.56 11.83 6.45
C LEU A 61 2.96 12.34 6.78
N GLN A 62 3.49 11.93 7.93
CA GLN A 62 4.90 12.09 8.25
C GLN A 62 5.69 10.96 7.60
N THR A 63 6.18 11.19 6.37
CA THR A 63 7.02 10.22 5.68
C THR A 63 8.48 10.40 6.09
N SER A 64 9.07 9.38 6.71
CA SER A 64 10.52 9.32 6.93
C SER A 64 11.19 8.63 5.75
N PHE A 65 12.19 9.28 5.14
CA PHE A 65 13.02 8.65 4.12
C PHE A 65 14.17 7.89 4.78
N VAL A 66 14.50 6.73 4.25
CA VAL A 66 15.66 5.95 4.70
C VAL A 66 16.93 6.65 4.22
N ALA A 67 17.91 6.81 5.10
CA ALA A 67 19.20 7.37 4.76
C ALA A 67 20.08 6.30 4.07
N PHE A 68 20.75 6.65 2.97
CA PHE A 68 21.67 5.76 2.28
C PHE A 68 23.07 5.93 2.88
N LEU A 69 23.35 5.22 3.96
CA LEU A 69 24.61 5.32 4.69
C LEU A 69 25.72 4.50 3.99
N CYS A 70 26.90 5.10 3.85
CA CYS A 70 28.09 4.37 3.43
C CYS A 70 28.71 3.64 4.64
N GLU A 71 28.66 2.32 4.64
CA GLU A 71 29.20 1.47 5.72
C GLU A 71 30.67 1.07 5.50
N TRP A 72 31.38 1.78 4.62
CA TRP A 72 32.81 1.59 4.49
C TRP A 72 33.51 1.99 5.79
N SER A 73 34.49 1.20 6.24
CA SER A 73 35.23 1.45 7.47
C SER A 73 35.81 2.87 7.52
N GLY A 74 35.32 3.67 8.47
CA GLY A 74 35.70 5.08 8.66
C GLY A 74 34.97 6.09 7.77
N CYS A 75 34.04 5.66 6.93
CA CYS A 75 33.17 6.54 6.16
C CYS A 75 31.90 6.88 6.95
N ARG A 76 31.45 8.13 6.85
CA ARG A 76 30.18 8.62 7.46
C ARG A 76 29.33 9.36 6.44
N ALA A 77 29.49 9.00 5.16
CA ALA A 77 28.75 9.65 4.10
C ALA A 77 27.28 9.20 4.16
N GLU A 78 26.38 10.17 4.28
CA GLU A 78 24.94 9.98 4.14
C GLU A 78 24.55 10.44 2.75
N LEU A 79 23.94 9.54 1.97
CA LEU A 79 23.56 9.79 0.58
C LEU A 79 22.04 9.73 0.42
N HIS A 80 21.56 10.28 -0.69
CA HIS A 80 20.13 10.45 -0.95
C HIS A 80 19.51 9.27 -1.70
N ASN A 81 20.32 8.52 -2.45
CA ASN A 81 19.84 7.40 -3.26
C ASN A 81 20.95 6.36 -3.49
N LEU A 82 20.56 5.19 -3.98
CA LEU A 82 21.48 4.08 -4.22
C LEU A 82 22.50 4.40 -5.32
N ASP A 83 22.10 5.13 -6.35
CA ASP A 83 22.98 5.53 -7.45
C ASP A 83 24.14 6.42 -6.97
N THR A 84 23.85 7.38 -6.09
CA THR A 84 24.87 8.25 -5.50
C THR A 84 25.76 7.46 -4.57
N LEU A 85 25.21 6.51 -3.79
CA LEU A 85 26.00 5.62 -2.94
C LEU A 85 26.96 4.76 -3.77
N ARG A 86 26.48 4.12 -4.83
CA ARG A 86 27.30 3.33 -5.75
C ARG A 86 28.44 4.16 -6.35
N ARG A 87 28.12 5.37 -6.85
CA ARG A 87 29.12 6.28 -7.41
C ARG A 87 30.13 6.74 -6.35
N HIS A 88 29.66 7.04 -5.15
CA HIS A 88 30.51 7.40 -4.00
C HIS A 88 31.52 6.30 -3.71
N ILE A 89 31.07 5.04 -3.59
CA ILE A 89 31.97 3.92 -3.30
C ILE A 89 33.02 3.75 -4.40
N HIS A 90 32.59 3.79 -5.66
CA HIS A 90 33.49 3.63 -6.80
C HIS A 90 34.59 4.71 -6.86
N VAL A 91 34.26 5.95 -6.49
CA VAL A 91 35.19 7.08 -6.60
C VAL A 91 36.05 7.24 -5.34
N VAL A 92 35.48 7.04 -4.15
CA VAL A 92 36.14 7.31 -2.88
C VAL A 92 36.91 6.11 -2.35
N HIS A 93 36.40 4.89 -2.58
CA HIS A 93 36.95 3.67 -2.00
C HIS A 93 37.66 2.79 -3.03
N CYS A 94 37.09 2.62 -4.23
CA CYS A 94 37.67 1.73 -5.26
C CYS A 94 38.77 2.36 -6.14
N ARG A 95 39.04 3.67 -6.04
CA ARG A 95 40.11 4.35 -6.83
C ARG A 95 41.48 4.39 -6.14
N ARG A 96 41.62 3.83 -4.93
CA ARG A 96 42.89 3.88 -4.19
C ARG A 96 43.91 2.92 -4.79
N ALA A 97 45.19 3.24 -4.61
CA ALA A 97 46.31 2.36 -4.98
C ALA A 97 46.24 1.01 -4.22
N PRO A 98 46.82 -0.07 -4.77
CA PRO A 98 46.80 -1.39 -4.14
C PRO A 98 47.39 -1.35 -2.72
N PRO A 99 46.93 -2.22 -1.80
CA PRO A 99 46.03 -3.37 -2.05
C PRO A 99 44.54 -2.99 -2.15
N PHE A 100 43.80 -3.64 -3.05
CA PHE A 100 42.36 -3.42 -3.25
C PHE A 100 41.56 -4.26 -2.27
N ILE A 101 41.31 -3.72 -1.08
CA ILE A 101 40.64 -4.46 0.00
C ILE A 101 39.22 -3.91 0.21
N CYS A 102 38.22 -4.77 0.20
CA CYS A 102 36.86 -4.41 0.62
C CYS A 102 36.84 -4.19 2.14
N ARG A 103 36.35 -3.02 2.59
CA ARG A 103 36.18 -2.72 4.02
C ARG A 103 34.76 -2.27 4.33
N TRP A 104 33.78 -2.82 3.62
CA TRP A 104 32.38 -2.50 3.81
C TRP A 104 31.77 -3.40 4.90
N GLY A 105 31.13 -2.83 5.92
CA GLY A 105 30.36 -3.56 6.93
C GLY A 105 31.11 -4.77 7.49
N ALA A 106 30.56 -5.97 7.26
CA ALA A 106 31.14 -7.24 7.71
C ALA A 106 32.49 -7.58 7.04
N CYS A 107 32.72 -7.17 5.79
CA CYS A 107 34.01 -7.40 5.11
C CYS A 107 35.18 -6.68 5.80
N ALA A 108 34.91 -5.60 6.57
CA ALA A 108 35.94 -4.96 7.38
C ALA A 108 36.43 -5.83 8.56
N GLN A 109 35.64 -6.82 8.97
CA GLN A 109 35.94 -7.72 10.09
C GLN A 109 36.59 -9.03 9.62
N MET A 110 36.48 -9.35 8.32
CA MET A 110 37.10 -10.53 7.71
C MET A 110 38.60 -10.33 7.55
N SER A 111 39.33 -11.43 7.39
CA SER A 111 40.77 -11.34 7.18
C SER A 111 41.07 -10.60 5.86
N ALA A 112 42.12 -9.77 5.85
CA ALA A 112 42.47 -8.97 4.68
C ALA A 112 42.65 -9.83 3.42
N SER A 113 43.11 -11.08 3.58
CA SER A 113 43.34 -12.05 2.51
C SER A 113 42.05 -12.53 1.83
N GLU A 114 40.92 -12.58 2.53
CA GLU A 114 39.62 -13.00 1.97
C GLU A 114 38.90 -11.86 1.23
N CYS A 115 39.28 -10.62 1.55
CA CYS A 115 38.66 -9.40 1.00
C CYS A 115 39.62 -8.59 0.12
N GLU A 116 40.75 -9.19 -0.29
CA GLU A 116 41.72 -8.61 -1.22
C GLU A 116 41.40 -9.04 -2.66
N PHE A 117 41.41 -8.06 -3.56
CA PHE A 117 41.09 -8.27 -4.97
C PHE A 117 42.30 -7.90 -5.84
N PRO A 118 42.49 -8.60 -6.97
CA PRO A 118 43.60 -8.32 -7.87
C PRO A 118 43.44 -6.96 -8.57
N ASP A 119 42.20 -6.61 -8.92
CA ASP A 119 41.88 -5.47 -9.77
C ASP A 119 40.69 -4.66 -9.24
N VAL A 120 40.66 -3.37 -9.58
CA VAL A 120 39.53 -2.45 -9.33
C VAL A 120 38.17 -2.98 -9.83
N PRO A 121 38.03 -3.53 -11.07
CA PRO A 121 36.79 -4.13 -11.53
C PRO A 121 36.28 -5.25 -10.61
N SER A 122 37.14 -6.18 -10.19
CA SER A 122 36.75 -7.29 -9.30
C SER A 122 36.27 -6.77 -7.94
N LEU A 123 36.92 -5.76 -7.37
CA LEU A 123 36.45 -5.12 -6.14
C LEU A 123 35.07 -4.46 -6.33
N LYS A 124 34.83 -3.80 -7.48
CA LYS A 124 33.55 -3.14 -7.76
C LYS A 124 32.40 -4.14 -7.94
N GLU A 125 32.67 -5.24 -8.62
CA GLU A 125 31.72 -6.33 -8.83
C GLU A 125 31.34 -6.96 -7.49
N HIS A 126 32.34 -7.31 -6.67
CA HIS A 126 32.12 -7.81 -5.32
C HIS A 126 31.25 -6.86 -4.48
N VAL A 127 31.58 -5.57 -4.44
CA VAL A 127 30.79 -4.59 -3.68
C VAL A 127 29.36 -4.48 -4.22
N ALA A 128 29.19 -4.54 -5.55
CA ALA A 128 27.86 -4.47 -6.16
C ALA A 128 27.00 -5.67 -5.75
N GLU A 129 27.51 -6.88 -5.87
CA GLU A 129 26.76 -8.11 -5.62
C GLU A 129 26.61 -8.44 -4.13
N ALA A 130 27.69 -8.33 -3.36
CA ALA A 130 27.71 -8.71 -1.95
C ALA A 130 27.10 -7.66 -1.02
N HIS A 131 27.09 -6.38 -1.42
CA HIS A 131 26.63 -5.29 -0.55
C HIS A 131 25.48 -4.49 -1.14
N LEU A 132 25.64 -3.97 -2.36
CA LEU A 132 24.64 -3.04 -2.91
C LEU A 132 23.33 -3.74 -3.31
N VAL A 133 23.38 -4.94 -3.87
CA VAL A 133 22.17 -5.72 -4.21
C VAL A 133 21.39 -6.06 -2.94
N PRO A 134 21.96 -6.71 -1.90
CA PRO A 134 21.24 -6.93 -0.64
C PRO A 134 20.69 -5.63 -0.05
N PHE A 135 21.47 -4.54 -0.09
CA PHE A 135 21.01 -3.26 0.42
C PHE A 135 19.79 -2.72 -0.34
N SER A 136 19.75 -2.83 -1.68
CA SER A 136 18.61 -2.39 -2.49
C SER A 136 17.33 -3.17 -2.18
N TRP A 137 17.43 -4.46 -1.85
CA TRP A 137 16.27 -5.24 -1.42
C TRP A 137 15.66 -4.73 -0.10
N HIS A 138 16.47 -4.14 0.79
CA HIS A 138 16.01 -3.66 2.09
C HIS A 138 15.47 -2.23 2.05
N VAL A 139 16.10 -1.33 1.30
CA VAL A 139 15.77 0.11 1.33
C VAL A 139 15.26 0.66 -0.01
N GLY A 140 15.31 -0.12 -1.07
CA GLY A 140 15.03 0.32 -2.44
C GLY A 140 16.12 1.19 -3.04
N ASP A 141 15.84 1.78 -4.21
CA ASP A 141 16.81 2.61 -4.93
C ASP A 141 16.83 4.08 -4.48
N GLY A 142 15.76 4.53 -3.82
CA GLY A 142 15.56 5.92 -3.43
C GLY A 142 15.16 6.84 -4.60
N PRO A 143 15.00 8.14 -4.34
CA PRO A 143 14.63 9.11 -5.37
C PRO A 143 15.65 9.19 -6.51
N ARG A 144 15.19 9.18 -7.76
CA ARG A 144 16.07 9.38 -8.92
C ARG A 144 16.46 10.85 -9.04
N ASN A 145 17.77 11.11 -9.08
CA ASN A 145 18.33 12.46 -9.25
C ASN A 145 18.46 12.89 -10.72
N SER A 146 18.09 12.04 -11.67
CA SER A 146 18.00 12.38 -13.09
C SER A 146 16.79 13.29 -13.28
N GLY A 147 17.01 14.60 -13.15
CA GLY A 147 16.00 15.66 -13.12
C GLY A 147 15.32 15.97 -14.47
N GLY A 148 14.82 14.95 -15.16
CA GLY A 148 13.70 15.18 -16.06
C GLY A 148 12.41 15.12 -15.26
N PRO A 149 11.38 15.94 -15.56
CA PRO A 149 10.03 15.50 -15.23
C PRO A 149 9.93 14.07 -15.77
N VAL A 150 9.57 13.10 -14.92
CA VAL A 150 9.00 11.86 -15.46
C VAL A 150 7.89 12.38 -16.35
N LYS A 151 8.07 12.29 -17.67
CA LYS A 151 6.99 12.66 -18.60
C LYS A 151 5.79 11.93 -18.04
N HIS A 152 4.82 12.69 -17.56
CA HIS A 152 3.62 12.04 -17.08
C HIS A 152 3.16 11.17 -18.25
N PRO A 153 2.84 9.88 -18.05
CA PRO A 153 2.33 9.04 -19.13
C PRO A 153 1.10 9.63 -19.85
N LEU A 154 0.57 10.75 -19.33
CA LEU A 154 -0.46 11.59 -19.93
C LEU A 154 -0.01 12.40 -21.15
N GLU A 155 1.30 12.53 -21.43
CA GLU A 155 1.78 13.18 -22.67
C GLU A 155 1.68 12.25 -23.89
N ASP A 156 1.69 10.93 -23.67
CA ASP A 156 1.41 9.96 -24.71
C ASP A 156 -0.08 9.67 -24.69
N ASP A 157 -0.82 10.16 -25.70
CA ASP A 157 -2.23 9.82 -25.88
C ASP A 157 -2.46 8.34 -26.20
N GLU A 158 -1.38 7.61 -26.49
CA GLU A 158 -1.39 6.20 -26.82
C GLU A 158 -1.27 5.32 -25.58
N VAL A 159 -2.25 4.43 -25.39
CA VAL A 159 -2.21 3.38 -24.37
C VAL A 159 -1.04 2.43 -24.67
N PRO A 160 -0.15 2.13 -23.70
CA PRO A 160 0.96 1.21 -23.91
C PRO A 160 0.52 -0.18 -24.40
N ASP A 161 1.33 -0.81 -25.25
CA ASP A 161 0.98 -2.09 -25.89
C ASP A 161 0.75 -3.24 -24.90
N TYR A 162 1.39 -3.23 -23.73
CA TYR A 162 1.15 -4.22 -22.69
C TYR A 162 -0.25 -4.12 -22.03
N LEU A 163 -1.04 -3.10 -22.36
CA LEU A 163 -2.44 -2.94 -21.94
C LEU A 163 -3.44 -3.25 -23.07
N LYS A 164 -2.95 -3.61 -24.26
CA LYS A 164 -3.74 -4.06 -25.42
C LYS A 164 -3.71 -5.59 -25.51
N ASP A 165 -4.73 -6.19 -26.13
CA ASP A 165 -4.69 -7.59 -26.55
C ASP A 165 -3.82 -7.77 -27.81
N GLU A 166 -3.68 -9.02 -28.26
CA GLU A 166 -2.94 -9.37 -29.49
C GLU A 166 -3.53 -8.70 -30.75
N GLN A 167 -4.79 -8.28 -30.70
CA GLN A 167 -5.53 -7.62 -31.76
C GLN A 167 -5.47 -6.07 -31.66
N GLY A 168 -4.80 -5.53 -30.64
CA GLY A 168 -4.66 -4.10 -30.39
C GLY A 168 -5.85 -3.45 -29.66
N ASN A 169 -6.85 -4.21 -29.21
CA ASN A 169 -7.94 -3.69 -28.40
C ASN A 169 -7.49 -3.50 -26.95
N GLN A 170 -7.94 -2.42 -26.34
CA GLN A 170 -7.67 -2.16 -24.94
C GLN A 170 -8.48 -3.12 -24.04
N VAL A 171 -7.79 -4.01 -23.34
CA VAL A 171 -8.41 -4.96 -22.40
C VAL A 171 -8.63 -4.33 -21.03
N THR A 172 -7.74 -3.44 -20.61
CA THR A 172 -7.81 -2.79 -19.30
C THR A 172 -8.52 -1.45 -19.42
N PRO A 173 -9.66 -1.23 -18.74
CA PRO A 173 -10.37 0.05 -18.78
C PRO A 173 -9.45 1.23 -18.43
N SER A 174 -9.49 2.29 -19.24
CA SER A 174 -8.71 3.49 -18.97
C SER A 174 -9.19 4.21 -17.71
N VAL A 175 -8.25 4.65 -16.88
CA VAL A 175 -8.52 5.45 -15.68
C VAL A 175 -8.50 6.96 -15.96
N ARG A 176 -8.11 7.37 -17.19
CA ARG A 176 -7.83 8.78 -17.55
C ARG A 176 -9.04 9.68 -17.35
N ASP A 177 -10.20 9.23 -17.80
CA ASP A 177 -11.46 10.01 -17.78
C ASP A 177 -12.48 9.45 -16.78
N GLN A 178 -12.01 8.62 -15.84
CA GLN A 178 -12.90 8.05 -14.83
C GLN A 178 -13.36 9.17 -13.89
N GLN A 179 -14.65 9.52 -13.97
CA GLN A 179 -15.24 10.51 -13.08
C GLN A 179 -15.19 10.01 -11.64
N VAL A 180 -14.58 10.81 -10.76
CA VAL A 180 -14.55 10.51 -9.32
C VAL A 180 -15.97 10.68 -8.78
N GLU A 181 -16.52 9.61 -8.23
CA GLU A 181 -17.87 9.64 -7.67
C GLU A 181 -17.93 10.47 -6.38
N ASP A 182 -18.98 11.29 -6.26
CA ASP A 182 -19.34 11.91 -4.99
C ASP A 182 -19.76 10.85 -3.96
N PHE A 183 -19.60 11.16 -2.67
CA PHE A 183 -19.88 10.21 -1.59
C PHE A 183 -21.32 9.66 -1.59
N ALA A 184 -22.29 10.47 -2.00
CA ALA A 184 -23.68 10.05 -2.14
C ALA A 184 -23.85 9.02 -3.26
N THR A 185 -23.24 9.28 -4.42
CA THR A 185 -23.23 8.44 -5.61
C THR A 185 -22.53 7.11 -5.31
N PHE A 186 -21.34 7.15 -4.69
CA PHE A 186 -20.62 5.98 -4.22
C PHE A 186 -21.46 5.09 -3.31
N LYS A 187 -22.18 5.69 -2.34
CA LYS A 187 -23.02 4.93 -1.41
C LYS A 187 -24.20 4.27 -2.11
N GLN A 188 -24.80 4.92 -3.11
CA GLN A 188 -25.88 4.35 -3.91
C GLN A 188 -25.37 3.23 -4.81
N ASN A 189 -24.26 3.44 -5.50
CA ASN A 189 -23.63 2.45 -6.39
C ASN A 189 -23.17 1.22 -5.60
N ARG A 190 -22.61 1.40 -4.41
CA ARG A 190 -22.28 0.29 -3.50
C ARG A 190 -23.49 -0.52 -3.05
N ARG A 191 -24.68 0.09 -2.92
CA ARG A 191 -25.92 -0.64 -2.62
C ARG A 191 -26.38 -1.44 -3.83
N LYS A 192 -26.49 -0.77 -4.99
CA LYS A 192 -26.86 -1.43 -6.25
C LYS A 192 -25.96 -2.62 -6.57
N LEU A 193 -24.64 -2.46 -6.41
CA LEU A 193 -23.68 -3.53 -6.64
C LEU A 193 -23.91 -4.73 -5.72
N LYS A 194 -24.23 -4.49 -4.45
CA LYS A 194 -24.57 -5.57 -3.52
C LYS A 194 -25.83 -6.30 -3.96
N ASP A 195 -26.87 -5.56 -4.34
CA ASP A 195 -28.15 -6.14 -4.76
C ASP A 195 -27.97 -6.99 -6.02
N LEU A 196 -27.15 -6.52 -6.98
CA LEU A 196 -26.78 -7.28 -8.18
C LEU A 196 -25.99 -8.55 -7.85
N LEU A 197 -25.02 -8.48 -6.92
CA LEU A 197 -24.26 -9.66 -6.50
C LEU A 197 -25.16 -10.70 -5.81
N PHE A 198 -26.12 -10.26 -4.99
CA PHE A 198 -27.13 -11.15 -4.44
C PHE A 198 -27.95 -11.82 -5.54
N GLN A 199 -28.46 -11.03 -6.49
CA GLN A 199 -29.25 -11.56 -7.60
C GLN A 199 -28.46 -12.55 -8.48
N MET A 200 -27.19 -12.26 -8.75
CA MET A 200 -26.30 -13.17 -9.48
C MET A 200 -26.11 -14.49 -8.75
N ASN A 201 -25.95 -14.46 -7.42
CA ASN A 201 -25.79 -15.65 -6.60
C ASN A 201 -27.08 -16.48 -6.51
N GLU A 202 -28.25 -15.84 -6.49
CA GLU A 202 -29.54 -16.55 -6.56
C GLU A 202 -29.77 -17.18 -7.94
N ASN A 203 -29.27 -16.56 -9.01
CA ASN A 203 -29.36 -17.08 -10.37
C ASN A 203 -28.26 -18.10 -10.71
N LEU A 204 -27.38 -18.45 -9.77
CA LEU A 204 -26.38 -19.50 -10.01
C LEU A 204 -27.11 -20.85 -10.11
N PRO A 205 -26.88 -21.65 -11.17
CA PRO A 205 -27.46 -22.99 -11.25
C PRO A 205 -26.94 -23.85 -10.09
N SER A 206 -27.84 -24.61 -9.46
CA SER A 206 -27.48 -25.56 -8.42
C SER A 206 -26.61 -26.68 -8.99
N GLU A 207 -25.54 -27.06 -8.28
CA GLU A 207 -24.58 -28.11 -8.68
C GLU A 207 -25.21 -29.53 -8.82
N GLU A 208 -26.51 -29.68 -8.57
CA GLU A 208 -27.24 -30.95 -8.63
C GLU A 208 -27.78 -31.30 -10.04
N SER A 209 -27.70 -30.37 -10.99
CA SER A 209 -28.26 -30.56 -12.34
C SER A 209 -27.28 -31.11 -13.39
N ASP A 210 -26.04 -31.40 -13.00
CA ASP A 210 -24.95 -31.84 -13.89
C ASP A 210 -24.61 -33.34 -13.70
N SER A 211 -25.54 -34.13 -13.14
CA SER A 211 -25.42 -35.59 -13.13
C SER A 211 -25.64 -36.12 -14.55
N PRO A 212 -24.67 -36.84 -15.16
CA PRO A 212 -24.83 -37.41 -16.49
C PRO A 212 -26.01 -38.39 -16.46
N VAL A 213 -26.94 -38.21 -17.40
CA VAL A 213 -28.02 -39.16 -17.65
C VAL A 213 -27.36 -40.43 -18.19
N ASP A 214 -27.27 -41.48 -17.37
CA ASP A 214 -26.88 -42.81 -17.84
C ASP A 214 -27.91 -43.27 -18.90
N GLU A 215 -27.46 -43.45 -20.14
CA GLU A 215 -28.24 -44.01 -21.24
C GLU A 215 -28.20 -45.55 -21.18
N ASP A 216 -29.36 -46.19 -20.99
CA ASP A 216 -29.61 -47.64 -21.21
C ASP A 216 -30.35 -47.87 -22.55
#